data_AF-A0A1V6S9X8-F1
#
_entry.id   AF-A0A1V6S9X8-F1
#
_cell.length_a   1.000
_cell.length_b   1.000
_cell.length_c   1.000
_cell.angle_alpha   90.00
_cell.angle_beta   90.00
_cell.angle_gamma   90.00
#
_symmetry.space_group_name_H-M   'P 1'
#
loop_
_entity.id
_entity.type
_entity.pdbx_description
1 polymer ?
#
loop_
_entity_poly.entity_id
_entity_poly.type
_entity_poly.pdbx_seq_one_letter_code
_entity_poly.pdbx_strand_id
1 'polypeptide(L)'
;MPGVRAELWDLVPILTKDLLKTSIELGNQPGRQLVTMKREAAIKLLDEWHKADLPYFTIEALQDLEKQLEPLHLPNVNTGEVSLAALTGTIFKGEMNLGHCFVSKLYESKVETKMINLRFVIEYNHPARLMDSITLAYKEGADVPVMNLMPFQMAHEVFECHNLEEPSSCKIAGDAFKNERQAWEKTETCRKLPVTLSRALGHEINSIVGFSCGSLSLPGRSKAAFQHALLVTIKDWLIEQGNGKKPSCYLQDPEYTDVDKEILHSVDFDVVHDPTGFLKVNDKSVVLSIGSDAPTKQIIADIARPAIVIWVRHQGDGLLDYDSSRVMNMMKDYDMYELGDAPQFRKAVIYIRKPVLRARVAESVLATRKSAILKGLTINLKHTPIRT
;
A
#
# COMPACT_ATOMS: atom_id res chain seq x y z
N MET A 1 -19.29 11.90 3.12
CA MET A 1 -19.92 10.75 2.43
C MET A 1 -21.01 10.24 3.36
N PRO A 2 -22.29 10.16 2.95
CA PRO A 2 -23.26 9.39 3.70
C PRO A 2 -23.03 7.90 3.37
N GLY A 3 -22.72 7.07 4.38
CA GLY A 3 -23.02 5.64 4.28
C GLY A 3 -21.87 4.63 4.31
N VAL A 4 -20.59 5.00 4.39
CA VAL A 4 -19.51 4.02 4.62
C VAL A 4 -19.10 4.08 6.08
N ARG A 5 -19.48 3.06 6.86
CA ARG A 5 -18.96 2.85 8.21
C ARG A 5 -18.20 1.52 8.21
N ALA A 6 -17.02 1.53 8.83
CA ALA A 6 -16.32 0.31 9.20
C ALA A 6 -16.86 -0.13 10.56
N GLU A 7 -17.41 -1.34 10.65
CA GLU A 7 -17.68 -1.99 11.94
C GLU A 7 -16.54 -2.98 12.22
N LEU A 8 -15.79 -2.72 13.30
CA LEU A 8 -14.69 -3.59 13.72
C LEU A 8 -15.25 -4.95 14.13
N TRP A 9 -14.55 -6.03 13.77
CA TRP A 9 -14.95 -7.38 14.16
C TRP A 9 -14.90 -7.56 15.68
N ASP A 10 -15.82 -8.38 16.21
CA ASP A 10 -15.74 -8.89 17.58
C ASP A 10 -14.55 -9.86 17.70
N LEU A 11 -13.37 -9.32 17.98
CA LEU A 11 -12.12 -10.07 18.09
C LEU A 11 -11.99 -10.76 19.46
N VAL A 12 -11.69 -12.07 19.46
CA VAL A 12 -11.45 -12.88 20.67
C VAL A 12 -9.99 -13.33 20.72
N PRO A 13 -9.27 -13.15 21.86
CA PRO A 13 -7.86 -13.52 21.95
C PRO A 13 -7.65 -15.04 21.93
N ILE A 14 -6.63 -15.51 21.19
CA ILE A 14 -6.10 -16.87 21.30
C ILE A 14 -5.06 -16.88 22.42
N LEU A 15 -5.37 -17.55 23.53
CA LEU A 15 -4.43 -17.75 24.63
C LEU A 15 -3.35 -18.77 24.21
N THR A 16 -2.10 -18.34 24.04
CA THR A 16 -0.94 -19.23 23.81
C THR A 16 -0.38 -19.76 25.13
N LYS A 17 0.39 -20.87 25.09
CA LYS A 17 0.95 -21.53 26.29
C LYS A 17 1.86 -20.64 27.16
N ASP A 18 2.44 -19.58 26.58
CA ASP A 18 3.25 -18.62 27.33
C ASP A 18 2.40 -17.58 28.09
N LEU A 19 1.20 -17.24 27.58
CA LEU A 19 0.20 -16.42 28.29
C LEU A 19 -0.44 -17.16 29.47
N LEU A 20 -0.45 -18.50 29.44
CA LEU A 20 -0.91 -19.34 30.55
C LEU A 20 -0.01 -19.22 31.79
N LYS A 21 1.30 -18.96 31.64
CA LYS A 21 2.19 -18.77 32.80
C LYS A 21 1.90 -17.46 33.55
N THR A 22 1.60 -16.39 32.82
CA THR A 22 1.22 -15.09 33.42
C THR A 22 -0.20 -15.12 34.00
N SER A 23 -1.08 -15.96 33.44
CA SER A 23 -2.45 -16.18 33.93
C SER A 23 -2.51 -16.99 35.24
N ILE A 24 -1.55 -17.89 35.50
CA ILE A 24 -1.52 -18.69 36.74
C ILE A 24 -1.18 -17.84 37.98
N GLU A 25 -0.50 -16.70 37.82
CA GLU A 25 -0.24 -15.75 38.92
C GLU A 25 -1.41 -14.80 39.22
N LEU A 26 -2.38 -14.69 38.29
CA LEU A 26 -3.59 -13.86 38.43
C LEU A 26 -4.81 -14.78 38.42
N GLY A 27 -4.98 -15.57 39.48
CA GLY A 27 -6.06 -16.54 39.58
C GLY A 27 -7.43 -15.94 39.26
N ASN A 28 -8.12 -16.46 38.24
CA ASN A 28 -9.56 -16.77 38.21
C ASN A 28 -10.08 -17.17 36.79
N GLN A 29 -11.30 -17.72 36.78
CA GLN A 29 -12.01 -18.60 35.82
C GLN A 29 -12.41 -18.04 34.42
N PRO A 30 -12.90 -18.89 33.47
CA PRO A 30 -12.96 -18.59 32.03
C PRO A 30 -14.23 -17.80 31.64
N GLY A 31 -14.02 -16.52 31.37
CA GLY A 31 -14.88 -15.64 30.57
C GLY A 31 -14.00 -14.88 29.58
N ARG A 32 -14.57 -14.21 28.57
CA ARG A 32 -13.88 -13.35 27.59
C ARG A 32 -13.03 -12.27 28.32
N GLN A 33 -11.84 -12.62 28.77
CA GLN A 33 -10.92 -11.67 29.40
C GLN A 33 -10.20 -10.98 28.26
N LEU A 34 -10.62 -9.75 27.96
CA LEU A 34 -9.88 -8.85 27.08
C LEU A 34 -8.48 -8.72 27.68
N VAL A 35 -7.46 -9.15 26.93
CA VAL A 35 -6.07 -8.92 27.30
C VAL A 35 -5.86 -7.41 27.23
N THR A 36 -5.56 -6.78 28.37
CA THR A 36 -5.34 -5.34 28.47
C THR A 36 -3.93 -5.04 28.94
N MET A 37 -3.51 -3.79 28.74
CA MET A 37 -2.30 -3.23 29.34
C MET A 37 -2.53 -1.77 29.71
N LYS A 38 -1.69 -1.22 30.59
CA LYS A 38 -1.80 0.21 30.96
C LYS A 38 -1.52 1.10 29.74
N ARG A 39 -2.30 2.18 29.62
CA ARG A 39 -2.16 3.19 28.55
C ARG A 39 -0.71 3.65 28.36
N GLU A 40 -0.01 3.92 29.44
CA GLU A 40 1.37 4.41 29.41
C GLU A 40 2.32 3.35 28.86
N ALA A 41 2.07 2.07 29.17
CA ALA A 41 2.83 0.95 28.62
C ALA A 41 2.53 0.74 27.12
N ALA A 42 1.28 0.94 26.69
CA ALA A 42 0.89 0.87 25.28
C ALA A 42 1.55 1.99 24.46
N ILE A 43 1.50 3.23 24.97
CA ILE A 43 2.17 4.40 24.38
C ILE A 43 3.68 4.17 24.31
N LYS A 44 4.29 3.69 25.40
CA LYS A 44 5.73 3.39 25.44
C LYS A 44 6.11 2.33 24.42
N LEU A 45 5.33 1.26 24.27
CA LEU A 45 5.56 0.22 23.27
C LEU A 45 5.55 0.80 21.85
N LEU A 46 4.54 1.61 21.50
CA LEU A 46 4.45 2.25 20.19
C LEU A 46 5.63 3.19 19.92
N ASP A 47 6.05 3.96 20.93
CA ASP A 47 7.19 4.87 20.85
C ASP A 47 8.51 4.09 20.67
N GLU A 48 8.70 2.99 21.40
CA GLU A 48 9.88 2.11 21.25
C GLU A 48 9.95 1.49 19.85
N TRP A 49 8.83 0.99 19.32
CA TRP A 49 8.75 0.47 17.95
C TRP A 49 9.07 1.54 16.90
N HIS A 50 8.53 2.75 17.08
CA HIS A 50 8.79 3.86 16.19
C HIS A 50 10.27 4.28 16.21
N LYS A 51 10.87 4.42 17.41
CA LYS A 51 12.28 4.78 17.59
C LYS A 51 13.25 3.74 17.06
N ALA A 52 12.89 2.46 17.16
CA ALA A 52 13.67 1.35 16.62
C ALA A 52 13.50 1.17 15.10
N ASP A 53 12.66 1.99 14.45
CA ASP A 53 12.30 1.90 13.03
C ASP A 53 11.85 0.49 12.60
N LEU A 54 11.14 -0.21 13.50
CA LEU A 54 10.63 -1.55 13.23
C LEU A 54 9.47 -1.50 12.22
N PRO A 55 9.43 -2.40 11.21
CA PRO A 55 8.32 -2.43 10.26
C PRO A 55 7.02 -2.81 10.99
N TYR A 56 5.96 -2.04 10.73
CA TYR A 56 4.62 -2.34 11.26
C TYR A 56 3.86 -3.28 10.33
N PHE A 57 4.19 -3.23 9.04
CA PHE A 57 3.62 -4.07 8.01
C PHE A 57 4.72 -4.96 7.43
N THR A 58 4.69 -6.26 7.69
CA THR A 58 5.69 -7.18 7.14
C THR A 58 5.13 -7.92 5.92
N ILE A 59 6.00 -8.30 4.99
CA ILE A 59 5.60 -9.15 3.85
C ILE A 59 4.99 -10.45 4.36
N GLU A 60 5.58 -11.03 5.41
CA GLU A 60 5.13 -12.29 6.00
C GLU A 60 3.71 -12.16 6.58
N ALA A 61 3.40 -11.04 7.25
CA ALA A 61 2.06 -10.81 7.78
C ALA A 61 1.02 -10.60 6.67
N LEU A 62 1.38 -9.88 5.60
CA LEU A 62 0.51 -9.70 4.44
C LEU A 62 0.27 -11.03 3.70
N GLN A 63 1.29 -11.87 3.57
CA GLN A 63 1.18 -13.21 2.95
C GLN A 63 0.32 -14.15 3.78
N ASP A 64 0.50 -14.13 5.11
CA ASP A 64 -0.34 -14.92 6.02
C ASP A 64 -1.79 -14.45 5.95
N LEU A 65 -2.02 -13.13 5.94
CA LEU A 65 -3.35 -12.56 5.78
C LEU A 65 -4.00 -12.95 4.43
N GLU A 66 -3.29 -12.79 3.31
CA GLU A 66 -3.76 -13.21 1.99
C GLU A 66 -4.18 -14.69 1.99
N LYS A 67 -3.35 -15.57 2.57
CA LYS A 67 -3.66 -17.00 2.63
C LYS A 67 -4.92 -17.29 3.44
N GLN A 68 -5.19 -16.53 4.50
CA GLN A 68 -6.41 -16.65 5.29
C GLN A 68 -7.63 -16.12 4.53
N LEU A 69 -7.45 -15.10 3.69
CA LEU A 69 -8.53 -14.44 2.94
C LEU A 69 -8.84 -15.09 1.59
N GLU A 70 -7.90 -15.81 0.96
CA GLU A 70 -8.07 -16.46 -0.34
C GLU A 70 -9.38 -17.28 -0.41
N PRO A 71 -9.72 -18.16 0.56
CA PRO A 71 -10.96 -18.91 0.52
C PRO A 71 -12.21 -18.03 0.64
N LEU A 72 -12.08 -16.85 1.24
CA LEU A 72 -13.16 -15.91 1.49
C LEU A 72 -13.49 -15.05 0.26
N HIS A 73 -12.61 -15.02 -0.74
CA HIS A 73 -12.89 -14.40 -2.03
C HIS A 73 -13.76 -15.26 -2.97
N LEU A 74 -14.02 -16.53 -2.59
CA LEU A 74 -14.83 -17.43 -3.42
C LEU A 74 -16.31 -17.03 -3.41
N PRO A 75 -17.02 -17.16 -4.56
CA PRO A 75 -18.45 -16.93 -4.62
C PRO A 75 -19.19 -17.79 -3.60
N ASN A 76 -20.16 -17.19 -2.90
CA ASN A 76 -21.02 -17.82 -1.88
C ASN A 76 -20.35 -18.12 -0.53
N VAL A 77 -19.11 -17.68 -0.30
CA VAL A 77 -18.49 -17.75 1.03
C VAL A 77 -18.83 -16.48 1.81
N ASN A 78 -19.81 -16.59 2.70
CA ASN A 78 -20.29 -15.46 3.50
C ASN A 78 -19.76 -15.46 4.93
N THR A 79 -19.08 -16.53 5.36
CA THR A 79 -18.52 -16.65 6.70
C THR A 79 -17.09 -17.17 6.65
N GLY A 80 -16.27 -16.78 7.62
CA GLY A 80 -14.86 -17.13 7.68
C GLY A 80 -14.24 -16.70 9.01
N GLU A 81 -13.10 -17.28 9.35
CA GLU A 81 -12.33 -16.88 10.52
C GLU A 81 -10.98 -16.34 10.06
N VAL A 82 -10.57 -15.19 10.61
CA VAL A 82 -9.25 -14.59 10.35
C VAL A 82 -8.57 -14.36 11.69
N SER A 83 -7.30 -14.75 11.76
CA SER A 83 -6.40 -14.56 12.89
C SER A 83 -5.40 -13.44 12.58
N LEU A 84 -5.28 -12.47 13.47
CA LEU A 84 -4.40 -11.31 13.33
C LEU A 84 -3.60 -11.08 14.61
N ALA A 85 -2.34 -10.68 14.49
CA ALA A 85 -1.48 -10.41 15.64
C ALA A 85 -1.43 -8.91 15.99
N ALA A 86 -1.48 -8.62 17.29
CA ALA A 86 -1.10 -7.31 17.82
C ALA A 86 0.43 -7.17 17.90
N LEU A 87 0.92 -5.94 18.09
CA LEU A 87 2.34 -5.63 18.28
C LEU A 87 2.98 -6.35 19.49
N THR A 88 2.16 -6.82 20.44
CA THR A 88 2.59 -7.64 21.58
C THR A 88 2.85 -9.11 21.22
N GLY A 89 2.53 -9.53 19.99
CA GLY A 89 2.50 -10.93 19.57
C GLY A 89 1.22 -11.68 19.98
N THR A 90 0.28 -11.02 20.67
CA THR A 90 -1.03 -11.61 21.00
C THR A 90 -1.85 -11.78 19.73
N ILE A 91 -2.36 -12.99 19.49
CA ILE A 91 -3.19 -13.30 18.31
C ILE A 91 -4.66 -13.18 18.67
N PHE A 92 -5.42 -12.54 17.80
CA PHE A 92 -6.86 -12.36 17.89
C PHE A 92 -7.54 -13.04 16.72
N LYS A 93 -8.66 -13.70 16.97
CA LYS A 93 -9.54 -14.26 15.94
C LYS A 93 -10.77 -13.39 15.79
N GLY A 94 -11.21 -13.16 14.57
CA GLY A 94 -12.54 -12.62 14.34
C GLY A 94 -13.26 -13.36 13.24
N GLU A 95 -14.58 -13.20 13.26
CA GLU A 95 -15.48 -13.87 12.35
C GLU A 95 -15.98 -12.89 11.28
N MET A 96 -15.85 -13.31 10.02
CA MET A 96 -16.49 -12.68 8.89
C MET A 96 -17.95 -13.13 8.83
N ASN A 97 -18.87 -12.20 8.62
CA ASN A 97 -20.28 -12.50 8.41
C ASN A 97 -20.88 -11.54 7.38
N LEU A 98 -20.64 -11.82 6.09
CA LEU A 98 -21.17 -11.07 4.96
C LEU A 98 -22.66 -11.39 4.75
N GLY A 99 -23.42 -10.39 4.31
CA GLY A 99 -24.87 -10.47 4.17
C GLY A 99 -25.64 -10.33 5.49
N HIS A 100 -24.97 -10.32 6.63
CA HIS A 100 -25.60 -10.08 7.92
C HIS A 100 -26.23 -8.68 7.94
N CYS A 101 -27.54 -8.64 8.21
CA CYS A 101 -28.27 -7.40 8.36
C CYS A 101 -28.48 -7.09 9.84
N PHE A 102 -28.22 -5.85 10.23
CA PHE A 102 -28.40 -5.37 11.59
C PHE A 102 -29.03 -3.97 11.59
N VAL A 103 -29.56 -3.55 12.74
CA VAL A 103 -30.14 -2.22 12.89
C VAL A 103 -29.16 -1.33 13.63
N SER A 104 -28.75 -0.22 13.01
CA SER A 104 -27.86 0.77 13.60
C SER A 104 -28.58 2.09 13.81
N LYS A 105 -28.36 2.72 14.96
CA LYS A 105 -28.72 4.12 15.20
C LYS A 105 -27.52 4.98 14.79
N LEU A 106 -27.67 5.78 13.74
CA LEU A 106 -26.63 6.74 13.37
C LEU A 106 -26.51 7.78 14.50
N TYR A 107 -25.29 8.15 14.90
CA TYR A 107 -25.05 9.05 16.02
C TYR A 107 -25.80 10.40 15.91
N GLU A 108 -26.11 10.82 14.68
CA GLU A 108 -26.77 12.09 14.37
C GLU A 108 -28.28 11.94 14.11
N SER A 109 -28.80 10.72 13.90
CA SER A 109 -30.21 10.49 13.59
C SER A 109 -30.87 9.59 14.64
N LYS A 110 -32.05 9.96 15.11
CA LYS A 110 -32.90 9.07 15.94
C LYS A 110 -33.57 7.96 15.12
N VAL A 111 -33.22 7.84 13.84
CA VAL A 111 -33.81 6.88 12.91
C VAL A 111 -32.97 5.62 12.94
N GLU A 112 -33.63 4.50 13.22
CA GLU A 112 -33.04 3.18 13.08
C GLU A 112 -32.94 2.84 11.60
N THR A 113 -31.71 2.66 11.11
CA THR A 113 -31.45 2.25 9.73
C THR A 113 -31.00 0.80 9.69
N LYS A 114 -31.56 0.03 8.75
CA LYS A 114 -31.12 -1.33 8.48
C LYS A 114 -29.84 -1.31 7.64
N MET A 115 -28.78 -1.84 8.22
CA MET A 115 -27.45 -1.96 7.62
C MET A 115 -27.20 -3.41 7.18
N ILE A 116 -26.31 -3.61 6.22
CA ILE A 116 -25.83 -4.93 5.79
C ILE A 116 -24.30 -4.94 5.68
N ASN A 117 -23.67 -6.00 6.18
CA ASN A 117 -22.24 -6.28 5.98
C ASN A 117 -22.02 -6.74 4.54
N LEU A 118 -21.61 -5.84 3.64
CA LEU A 118 -21.53 -6.18 2.22
C LEU A 118 -20.19 -6.80 1.85
N ARG A 119 -19.11 -6.29 2.45
CA ARG A 119 -17.74 -6.73 2.21
C ARG A 119 -16.91 -6.58 3.48
N PHE A 120 -15.79 -7.30 3.54
CA PHE A 120 -14.77 -7.03 4.54
C PHE A 120 -13.75 -6.04 3.98
N VAL A 121 -13.10 -5.30 4.88
CA VAL A 121 -11.99 -4.40 4.58
C VAL A 121 -10.90 -4.61 5.60
N ILE A 122 -9.65 -4.43 5.18
CA ILE A 122 -8.50 -4.42 6.07
C ILE A 122 -8.22 -2.96 6.43
N GLU A 123 -8.32 -2.64 7.70
CA GLU A 123 -7.80 -1.40 8.25
C GLU A 123 -6.32 -1.55 8.54
N TYR A 124 -5.52 -0.70 7.90
CA TYR A 124 -4.09 -0.61 8.09
C TYR A 124 -3.76 0.52 9.06
N ASN A 125 -3.47 0.17 10.31
CA ASN A 125 -3.21 1.12 11.37
C ASN A 125 -1.71 1.43 11.49
N HIS A 126 -1.33 2.59 10.98
CA HIS A 126 0.03 3.10 11.13
C HIS A 126 0.29 3.58 12.58
N PRO A 127 1.57 3.80 12.98
CA PRO A 127 1.94 4.04 14.38
C PRO A 127 1.27 5.27 14.99
N ALA A 128 1.31 6.39 14.28
CA ALA A 128 0.68 7.63 14.75
C ALA A 128 -0.85 7.49 14.92
N ARG A 129 -1.55 6.71 14.08
CA ARG A 129 -2.99 6.46 14.22
C ARG A 129 -3.27 5.61 15.46
N LEU A 130 -2.49 4.55 15.68
CA LEU A 130 -2.59 3.76 16.91
C LEU A 130 -2.34 4.64 18.16
N MET A 131 -1.34 5.51 18.10
CA MET A 131 -1.00 6.44 19.18
C MET A 131 -2.14 7.43 19.46
N ASP A 132 -2.68 8.06 18.42
CA ASP A 132 -3.78 9.02 18.51
C ASP A 132 -5.05 8.34 19.03
N SER A 133 -5.40 7.17 18.49
CA SER A 133 -6.55 6.38 18.94
C SER A 133 -6.44 6.05 20.44
N ILE A 134 -5.27 5.62 20.92
CA ILE A 134 -5.07 5.31 22.33
C ILE A 134 -5.12 6.59 23.19
N THR A 135 -4.46 7.65 22.74
CA THR A 135 -4.36 8.91 23.47
C THR A 135 -5.71 9.58 23.63
N LEU A 136 -6.55 9.55 22.59
CA LEU A 136 -7.88 10.16 22.58
C LEU A 136 -8.93 9.31 23.31
N ALA A 137 -8.88 7.99 23.15
CA ALA A 137 -9.92 7.11 23.70
C ALA A 137 -9.71 6.77 25.19
N TYR A 138 -8.47 6.83 25.70
CA TYR A 138 -8.14 6.35 27.04
C TYR A 138 -7.49 7.44 27.89
N LYS A 139 -7.95 7.57 29.14
CA LYS A 139 -7.35 8.45 30.15
C LYS A 139 -6.06 7.83 30.71
N GLU A 140 -5.24 8.66 31.34
CA GLU A 140 -4.04 8.20 32.05
C GLU A 140 -4.36 7.09 33.07
N GLY A 141 -3.55 6.04 33.11
CA GLY A 141 -3.71 4.87 33.97
C GLY A 141 -4.83 3.89 33.57
N ALA A 142 -5.61 4.21 32.53
CA ALA A 142 -6.65 3.32 32.02
C ALA A 142 -6.08 2.05 31.40
N ASP A 143 -6.86 0.98 31.46
CA ASP A 143 -6.56 -0.27 30.77
C ASP A 143 -6.98 -0.17 29.30
N VAL A 144 -6.00 -0.38 28.41
CA VAL A 144 -6.15 -0.37 26.96
C VAL A 144 -6.21 -1.81 26.47
N PRO A 145 -7.24 -2.21 25.70
CA PRO A 145 -7.27 -3.50 25.02
C PRO A 145 -6.07 -3.67 24.09
N VAL A 146 -5.37 -4.80 24.20
CA VAL A 146 -4.19 -5.10 23.35
C VAL A 146 -4.56 -5.17 21.86
N MET A 147 -5.82 -5.48 21.52
CA MET A 147 -6.32 -5.41 20.14
C MET A 147 -6.26 -4.01 19.51
N ASN A 148 -6.19 -2.95 20.33
CA ASN A 148 -5.99 -1.58 19.84
C ASN A 148 -4.54 -1.28 19.46
N LEU A 149 -3.66 -2.29 19.55
CA LEU A 149 -2.27 -2.25 19.11
C LEU A 149 -2.06 -3.16 17.89
N MET A 150 -3.09 -3.40 17.09
CA MET A 150 -2.99 -4.25 15.90
C MET A 150 -2.71 -3.42 14.64
N PRO A 151 -1.60 -3.67 13.91
CA PRO A 151 -1.34 -3.00 12.64
C PRO A 151 -2.37 -3.31 11.57
N PHE A 152 -2.94 -4.52 11.60
CA PHE A 152 -4.05 -4.93 10.75
C PHE A 152 -5.29 -5.11 11.60
N GLN A 153 -6.42 -4.55 11.18
CA GLN A 153 -7.72 -4.82 11.77
C GLN A 153 -8.70 -5.20 10.66
N MET A 154 -9.55 -6.19 10.92
CA MET A 154 -10.64 -6.50 10.01
C MET A 154 -11.86 -5.67 10.39
N ALA A 155 -12.51 -5.10 9.39
CA ALA A 155 -13.80 -4.47 9.54
C ALA A 155 -14.77 -4.94 8.45
N HIS A 156 -16.07 -4.80 8.71
CA HIS A 156 -17.09 -4.88 7.67
C HIS A 156 -17.36 -3.49 7.12
N GLU A 157 -17.41 -3.39 5.80
CA GLU A 157 -18.01 -2.22 5.20
C GLU A 157 -19.52 -2.39 5.17
N VAL A 158 -20.19 -1.50 5.88
CA VAL A 158 -21.63 -1.59 6.09
C VAL A 158 -22.35 -0.57 5.22
N PHE A 159 -23.41 -1.02 4.57
CA PHE A 159 -24.26 -0.19 3.70
C PHE A 159 -25.68 -0.17 4.23
N GLU A 160 -26.38 0.94 4.01
CA GLU A 160 -27.83 0.96 4.18
C GLU A 160 -28.46 0.04 3.12
N CYS A 161 -29.38 -0.85 3.52
CA CYS A 161 -29.97 -1.84 2.61
C CYS A 161 -30.72 -1.26 1.40
N HIS A 162 -30.91 0.06 1.34
CA HIS A 162 -31.71 0.75 0.31
C HIS A 162 -30.95 1.84 -0.47
N ASN A 163 -29.66 2.07 -0.20
CA ASN A 163 -28.87 3.17 -0.79
C ASN A 163 -27.52 2.69 -1.36
N LEU A 164 -27.54 1.66 -2.21
CA LEU A 164 -26.34 1.30 -2.97
C LEU A 164 -26.20 2.23 -4.17
N GLU A 165 -25.04 2.86 -4.35
CA GLU A 165 -24.73 3.60 -5.57
C GLU A 165 -24.75 2.63 -6.76
N GLU A 166 -25.58 2.91 -7.76
CA GLU A 166 -25.64 2.07 -8.96
C GLU A 166 -24.51 2.47 -9.92
N PRO A 167 -23.63 1.52 -10.32
CA PRO A 167 -22.62 1.80 -11.32
C PRO A 167 -23.27 2.08 -12.68
N SER A 168 -22.69 3.02 -13.41
CA SER A 168 -23.05 3.21 -14.81
C SER A 168 -22.71 1.97 -15.65
N SER A 169 -23.45 1.74 -16.73
CA SER A 169 -23.19 0.61 -17.63
C SER A 169 -21.76 0.63 -18.18
N CYS A 170 -21.20 -0.56 -18.48
CA CYS A 170 -19.86 -0.70 -19.06
C CYS A 170 -19.64 0.16 -20.31
N LYS A 171 -20.64 0.27 -21.18
CA LYS A 171 -20.56 1.15 -22.37
C LYS A 171 -20.37 2.62 -21.98
N ILE A 172 -21.19 3.13 -21.06
CA ILE A 172 -21.14 4.55 -20.65
C ILE A 172 -19.81 4.85 -19.95
N ALA A 173 -19.44 4.04 -18.95
CA ALA A 173 -18.20 4.20 -18.20
C ALA A 173 -16.96 4.05 -19.11
N GLY A 174 -16.98 3.06 -20.01
CA GLY A 174 -15.90 2.82 -20.96
C GLY A 174 -15.73 3.94 -21.98
N ASP A 175 -16.82 4.48 -22.52
CA ASP A 175 -16.76 5.63 -23.43
C ASP A 175 -16.29 6.90 -22.71
N ALA A 176 -16.74 7.12 -21.47
CA ALA A 176 -16.25 8.21 -20.63
C ALA A 176 -14.74 8.08 -20.37
N PHE A 177 -14.27 6.89 -19.97
CA PHE A 177 -12.85 6.64 -19.75
C PHE A 177 -12.01 6.88 -21.01
N LYS A 178 -12.47 6.43 -22.19
CA LYS A 178 -11.77 6.69 -23.47
C LYS A 178 -11.65 8.17 -23.77
N ASN A 179 -12.72 8.94 -23.56
CA ASN A 179 -12.72 10.39 -23.79
C ASN A 179 -11.75 11.11 -22.85
N GLU A 180 -11.78 10.77 -21.56
CA GLU A 180 -10.88 11.34 -20.55
C GLU A 180 -9.42 10.95 -20.78
N ARG A 181 -9.16 9.71 -21.23
CA ARG A 181 -7.82 9.28 -21.65
C ARG A 181 -7.31 10.12 -22.82
N GLN A 182 -8.13 10.37 -23.84
CA GLN A 182 -7.75 11.25 -24.96
C GLN A 182 -7.52 12.70 -24.52
N ALA A 183 -8.25 13.18 -23.51
CA ALA A 183 -8.02 14.49 -22.92
C ALA A 183 -6.67 14.52 -22.17
N TRP A 184 -6.37 13.49 -21.37
CA TRP A 184 -5.09 13.31 -20.70
C TRP A 184 -3.91 13.30 -21.67
N GLU A 185 -3.99 12.55 -22.77
CA GLU A 185 -2.92 12.44 -23.78
C GLU A 185 -2.56 13.78 -24.44
N LYS A 186 -3.49 14.74 -24.46
CA LYS A 186 -3.27 16.09 -24.98
C LYS A 186 -2.60 17.03 -23.98
N THR A 187 -2.51 16.64 -22.70
CA THR A 187 -1.92 17.49 -21.65
C THR A 187 -0.41 17.61 -21.80
N GLU A 188 0.12 18.74 -21.34
CA GLU A 188 1.57 18.96 -21.28
C GLU A 188 2.25 18.00 -20.30
N THR A 189 1.56 17.66 -19.20
CA THR A 189 1.97 16.66 -18.22
C THR A 189 2.23 15.30 -18.89
N CYS A 190 1.28 14.80 -19.70
CA CYS A 190 1.45 13.54 -20.43
C CYS A 190 2.63 13.60 -21.41
N ARG A 191 2.80 14.71 -22.13
CA ARG A 191 3.92 14.86 -23.09
C ARG A 191 5.29 14.85 -22.43
N LYS A 192 5.42 15.42 -21.24
CA LYS A 192 6.68 15.48 -20.48
C LYS A 192 6.98 14.20 -19.72
N LEU A 193 5.97 13.37 -19.47
CA LEU A 193 6.10 12.17 -18.64
C LEU A 193 7.20 11.20 -19.15
N PRO A 194 7.30 10.83 -20.44
CA PRO A 194 8.38 9.95 -20.92
C PRO A 194 9.78 10.50 -20.66
N VAL A 195 9.97 11.82 -20.74
CA VAL A 195 11.25 12.47 -20.43
C VAL A 195 11.59 12.30 -18.94
N THR A 196 10.61 12.44 -18.06
CA THR A 196 10.78 12.17 -16.63
C THR A 196 11.09 10.70 -16.37
N LEU A 197 10.29 9.79 -16.91
CA LEU A 197 10.46 8.34 -16.75
C LEU A 197 11.79 7.82 -17.30
N SER A 198 12.35 8.45 -18.34
CA SER A 198 13.66 8.09 -18.92
C SER A 198 14.82 8.17 -17.91
N ARG A 199 14.64 8.88 -16.78
CA ARG A 199 15.62 8.91 -15.69
C ARG A 199 15.69 7.59 -14.93
N ALA A 200 14.69 6.72 -15.10
CA ALA A 200 14.63 5.38 -14.53
C ALA A 200 15.20 4.30 -15.44
N LEU A 201 15.75 4.60 -16.63
CA LEU A 201 16.27 3.60 -17.60
C LEU A 201 17.36 2.67 -17.04
N GLY A 202 18.00 3.02 -15.92
CA GLY A 202 18.95 2.15 -15.22
C GLY A 202 18.30 1.06 -14.35
N HIS A 203 16.97 1.07 -14.18
CA HIS A 203 16.23 0.07 -13.42
C HIS A 203 15.58 -0.94 -14.35
N GLU A 204 15.60 -2.21 -13.95
CA GLU A 204 14.82 -3.26 -14.61
C GLU A 204 13.38 -3.20 -14.09
N ILE A 205 12.50 -2.45 -14.75
CA ILE A 205 11.10 -2.30 -14.34
C ILE A 205 10.24 -3.31 -15.09
N ASN A 206 9.46 -4.11 -14.37
CA ASN A 206 8.65 -5.19 -14.95
C ASN A 206 7.21 -5.25 -14.44
N SER A 207 6.83 -4.37 -13.52
CA SER A 207 5.50 -4.35 -12.94
C SER A 207 5.00 -2.94 -12.66
N ILE A 208 3.68 -2.76 -12.72
CA ILE A 208 2.96 -1.54 -12.35
C ILE A 208 1.91 -1.94 -11.33
N VAL A 209 1.83 -1.22 -10.22
CA VAL A 209 0.80 -1.42 -9.18
C VAL A 209 0.15 -0.09 -8.85
N GLY A 210 -1.16 0.02 -9.06
CA GLY A 210 -1.95 1.18 -8.69
C GLY A 210 -2.82 0.90 -7.46
N PHE A 211 -2.83 1.83 -6.51
CA PHE A 211 -3.68 1.80 -5.33
C PHE A 211 -4.59 3.03 -5.30
N SER A 212 -5.82 2.85 -4.80
CA SER A 212 -6.74 3.96 -4.52
C SER A 212 -6.96 4.90 -5.72
N CYS A 213 -7.13 4.32 -6.91
CA CYS A 213 -7.30 5.07 -8.16
C CYS A 213 -8.75 5.50 -8.42
N GLY A 214 -9.71 5.03 -7.61
CA GLY A 214 -11.14 5.29 -7.67
C GLY A 214 -11.88 4.48 -8.74
N SER A 215 -13.18 4.32 -8.56
CA SER A 215 -14.04 3.68 -9.58
C SER A 215 -14.17 4.53 -10.85
N LEU A 216 -14.26 3.88 -12.02
CA LEU A 216 -14.56 4.51 -13.31
C LEU A 216 -16.08 4.56 -13.60
N SER A 217 -16.85 3.72 -12.93
CA SER A 217 -18.28 3.51 -13.17
C SER A 217 -19.18 4.17 -12.13
N LEU A 218 -18.68 4.45 -10.93
CA LEU A 218 -19.41 5.16 -9.88
C LEU A 218 -19.37 6.69 -10.07
N PRO A 219 -20.46 7.39 -9.73
CA PRO A 219 -20.53 8.84 -9.85
C PRO A 219 -19.57 9.57 -8.89
N GLY A 220 -19.24 10.83 -9.20
CA GLY A 220 -18.43 11.68 -8.32
C GLY A 220 -16.92 11.37 -8.30
N ARG A 221 -16.46 10.35 -9.03
CA ARG A 221 -15.03 9.97 -9.12
C ARG A 221 -14.31 10.59 -10.32
N SER A 222 -14.47 11.90 -10.53
CA SER A 222 -13.99 12.62 -11.72
C SER A 222 -12.47 12.55 -11.96
N LYS A 223 -11.68 12.18 -10.96
CA LYS A 223 -10.22 12.05 -11.05
C LYS A 223 -9.77 10.65 -11.48
N ALA A 224 -10.63 9.64 -11.36
CA ALA A 224 -10.25 8.25 -11.56
C ALA A 224 -9.74 7.99 -12.98
N ALA A 225 -10.44 8.49 -13.99
CA ALA A 225 -10.06 8.28 -15.39
C ALA A 225 -8.64 8.81 -15.71
N PHE A 226 -8.24 9.96 -15.15
CA PHE A 226 -6.90 10.52 -15.34
C PHE A 226 -5.81 9.67 -14.67
N GLN A 227 -6.07 9.11 -13.49
CA GLN A 227 -5.12 8.23 -12.81
C GLN A 227 -4.90 6.93 -13.59
N HIS A 228 -5.97 6.31 -14.08
CA HIS A 228 -5.87 5.13 -14.94
C HIS A 228 -5.19 5.45 -16.28
N ALA A 229 -5.49 6.60 -16.89
CA ALA A 229 -4.83 7.04 -18.12
C ALA A 229 -3.31 7.23 -17.94
N LEU A 230 -2.89 7.80 -16.80
CA LEU A 230 -1.47 7.89 -16.41
C LEU A 230 -0.81 6.51 -16.31
N LEU A 231 -1.46 5.54 -15.65
CA LEU A 231 -0.95 4.18 -15.55
C LEU A 231 -0.81 3.50 -16.91
N VAL A 232 -1.78 3.71 -17.81
CA VAL A 232 -1.69 3.21 -19.18
C VAL A 232 -0.53 3.86 -19.94
N THR A 233 -0.31 5.17 -19.80
CA THR A 233 0.85 5.85 -20.40
C THR A 233 2.18 5.27 -19.89
N ILE A 234 2.29 4.97 -18.60
CA ILE A 234 3.49 4.33 -18.03
C ILE A 234 3.68 2.92 -18.59
N LYS A 235 2.59 2.14 -18.70
CA LYS A 235 2.61 0.80 -19.30
C LYS A 235 3.12 0.84 -20.74
N ASP A 236 2.55 1.72 -21.56
CA ASP A 236 2.92 1.85 -22.97
C ASP A 236 4.39 2.29 -23.10
N TRP A 237 4.84 3.23 -22.27
CA TRP A 237 6.25 3.62 -22.20
C TRP A 237 7.18 2.45 -21.83
N LEU A 238 6.82 1.63 -20.83
CA LEU A 238 7.61 0.45 -20.45
C LEU A 238 7.69 -0.59 -21.56
N ILE A 239 6.60 -0.81 -22.30
CA ILE A 239 6.56 -1.71 -23.45
C ILE A 239 7.55 -1.24 -24.53
N GLU A 240 7.59 0.06 -24.81
CA GLU A 240 8.54 0.64 -25.76
C GLU A 240 10.00 0.45 -25.31
N GLN A 241 10.30 0.68 -24.02
CA GLN A 241 11.66 0.51 -23.50
C GLN A 241 12.08 -0.97 -23.39
N GLY A 242 11.11 -1.87 -23.18
CA GLY A 242 11.30 -3.30 -22.98
C GLY A 242 11.34 -4.13 -24.26
N ASN A 243 11.53 -3.52 -25.43
CA ASN A 243 11.46 -4.19 -26.74
C ASN A 243 10.14 -4.99 -26.94
N GLY A 244 9.01 -4.42 -26.50
CA GLY A 244 7.69 -5.04 -26.63
C GLY A 244 7.30 -5.97 -25.47
N LYS A 245 8.18 -6.18 -24.48
CA LYS A 245 7.83 -6.98 -23.29
C LYS A 245 6.80 -6.24 -22.44
N LYS A 246 5.62 -6.85 -22.26
CA LYS A 246 4.55 -6.31 -21.41
C LYS A 246 4.90 -6.44 -19.91
N PRO A 247 4.80 -5.38 -19.11
CA PRO A 247 4.89 -5.48 -17.65
C PRO A 247 3.61 -6.10 -17.07
N SER A 248 3.72 -6.73 -15.90
CA SER A 248 2.54 -7.14 -15.13
C SER A 248 1.88 -5.91 -14.50
N CYS A 249 0.56 -5.76 -14.65
CA CYS A 249 -0.13 -4.53 -14.27
C CYS A 249 -1.29 -4.86 -13.32
N TYR A 250 -1.21 -4.36 -12.09
CA TYR A 250 -2.16 -4.67 -11.03
C TYR A 250 -2.82 -3.41 -10.49
N LEU A 251 -4.10 -3.50 -10.15
CA LEU A 251 -4.87 -2.44 -9.52
C LEU A 251 -5.58 -2.97 -8.27
N GLN A 252 -5.49 -2.23 -7.18
CA GLN A 252 -6.21 -2.54 -5.95
C GLN A 252 -6.93 -1.28 -5.46
N ASP A 253 -8.26 -1.33 -5.49
CA ASP A 253 -9.12 -0.30 -4.92
C ASP A 253 -10.40 -0.97 -4.40
N PRO A 254 -10.79 -0.77 -3.14
CA PRO A 254 -12.05 -1.29 -2.64
C PRO A 254 -13.26 -0.73 -3.42
N GLU A 255 -13.18 0.45 -4.05
CA GLU A 255 -14.30 1.00 -4.82
C GLU A 255 -14.56 0.31 -6.17
N TYR A 256 -13.68 -0.57 -6.66
CA TYR A 256 -13.86 -1.16 -7.98
C TYR A 256 -15.10 -2.08 -8.05
N THR A 257 -15.94 -1.79 -9.03
CA THR A 257 -17.11 -2.58 -9.41
C THR A 257 -16.74 -3.60 -10.49
N ASP A 258 -17.65 -4.52 -10.80
CA ASP A 258 -17.44 -5.46 -11.92
C ASP A 258 -17.36 -4.74 -13.28
N VAL A 259 -18.03 -3.59 -13.41
CA VAL A 259 -17.91 -2.72 -14.59
C VAL A 259 -16.49 -2.17 -14.70
N ASP A 260 -15.91 -1.72 -13.59
CA ASP A 260 -14.53 -1.23 -13.58
C ASP A 260 -13.56 -2.33 -13.99
N LYS A 261 -13.71 -3.54 -13.43
CA LYS A 261 -12.87 -4.70 -13.77
C LYS A 261 -12.90 -5.01 -15.27
N GLU A 262 -14.09 -4.98 -15.88
CA GLU A 262 -14.24 -5.21 -17.33
C GLU A 262 -13.48 -4.16 -18.16
N ILE A 263 -13.64 -2.88 -17.82
CA ILE A 263 -12.97 -1.78 -18.51
C ILE A 263 -11.45 -1.86 -18.32
N LEU A 264 -10.97 -2.10 -17.11
CA LEU A 264 -9.55 -2.14 -16.77
C LEU A 264 -8.85 -3.36 -17.40
N HIS A 265 -9.51 -4.51 -17.43
CA HIS A 265 -9.02 -5.68 -18.14
C HIS A 265 -8.86 -5.40 -19.65
N SER A 266 -9.75 -4.61 -20.26
CA SER A 266 -9.64 -4.22 -21.68
C SER A 266 -8.39 -3.39 -22.01
N VAL A 267 -7.74 -2.82 -20.99
CA VAL A 267 -6.46 -2.10 -21.11
C VAL A 267 -5.31 -2.83 -20.44
N ASP A 268 -5.38 -4.16 -20.33
CA ASP A 268 -4.37 -5.06 -19.75
C ASP A 268 -4.00 -4.74 -18.28
N PHE A 269 -4.97 -4.40 -17.43
CA PHE A 269 -4.78 -4.30 -15.98
C PHE A 269 -5.62 -5.34 -15.25
N ASP A 270 -5.00 -6.07 -14.34
CA ASP A 270 -5.65 -7.03 -13.47
C ASP A 270 -6.07 -6.34 -12.16
N VAL A 271 -7.37 -6.31 -11.88
CA VAL A 271 -7.87 -5.86 -10.58
C VAL A 271 -7.72 -7.01 -9.58
N VAL A 272 -7.04 -6.74 -8.45
CA VAL A 272 -6.75 -7.73 -7.41
C VAL A 272 -7.41 -7.36 -6.08
N HIS A 273 -7.59 -8.36 -5.23
CA HIS A 273 -8.14 -8.19 -3.89
C HIS A 273 -7.09 -7.61 -2.92
N ASP A 274 -7.56 -7.08 -1.79
CA ASP A 274 -6.71 -6.64 -0.68
C ASP A 274 -6.38 -7.85 0.21
N PRO A 275 -5.10 -8.14 0.56
CA PRO A 275 -3.87 -7.36 0.38
C PRO A 275 -3.01 -7.70 -0.85
N THR A 276 -3.50 -8.48 -1.82
CA THR A 276 -2.73 -8.99 -2.96
C THR A 276 -1.92 -7.91 -3.68
N GLY A 277 -2.47 -6.70 -3.88
CA GLY A 277 -1.79 -5.59 -4.54
C GLY A 277 -0.47 -5.22 -3.86
N PHE A 278 -0.43 -5.18 -2.52
CA PHE A 278 0.82 -4.94 -1.77
C PHE A 278 1.84 -6.05 -2.01
N LEU A 279 1.39 -7.30 -2.10
CA LEU A 279 2.25 -8.46 -2.38
C LEU A 279 2.80 -8.48 -3.82
N LYS A 280 2.20 -7.73 -4.75
CA LYS A 280 2.73 -7.55 -6.12
C LYS A 280 3.83 -6.48 -6.21
N VAL A 281 4.02 -5.67 -5.17
CA VAL A 281 5.04 -4.63 -5.16
C VAL A 281 6.41 -5.22 -4.84
N ASN A 282 7.41 -4.87 -5.64
CA ASN A 282 8.80 -5.20 -5.41
C ASN A 282 9.73 -4.06 -5.85
N ASP A 283 11.03 -4.33 -5.88
CA ASP A 283 12.09 -3.38 -6.23
C ASP A 283 12.14 -3.03 -7.73
N LYS A 284 11.37 -3.73 -8.56
CA LYS A 284 11.20 -3.58 -10.02
C LYS A 284 9.83 -3.02 -10.41
N SER A 285 9.07 -2.52 -9.44
CA SER A 285 7.73 -1.97 -9.66
C SER A 285 7.74 -0.46 -9.90
N VAL A 286 6.73 0.00 -10.64
CA VAL A 286 6.17 1.34 -10.52
C VAL A 286 4.97 1.27 -9.59
N VAL A 287 4.89 2.15 -8.59
CA VAL A 287 3.74 2.23 -7.68
C VAL A 287 3.07 3.59 -7.81
N LEU A 288 1.75 3.61 -7.99
CA LEU A 288 0.95 4.83 -7.94
C LEU A 288 -0.05 4.75 -6.78
N SER A 289 -0.13 5.83 -6.00
CA SER A 289 -1.19 6.00 -5.00
C SER A 289 -1.48 7.48 -4.79
N ILE A 290 -2.70 7.91 -5.14
CA ILE A 290 -3.09 9.33 -5.09
C ILE A 290 -4.38 9.47 -4.29
N GLY A 291 -4.21 9.81 -3.01
CA GLY A 291 -5.34 10.03 -2.10
C GLY A 291 -5.88 8.74 -1.48
N SER A 292 -4.98 7.82 -1.12
CA SER A 292 -5.32 6.63 -0.36
C SER A 292 -5.75 6.97 1.06
N ASP A 293 -6.80 6.31 1.52
CA ASP A 293 -7.22 6.29 2.93
C ASP A 293 -6.49 5.18 3.72
N ALA A 294 -5.67 4.36 3.05
CA ALA A 294 -4.71 3.47 3.68
C ALA A 294 -3.33 4.14 3.75
N PRO A 295 -2.46 3.78 4.72
CA PRO A 295 -1.10 4.29 4.84
C PRO A 295 -0.17 3.64 3.81
N THR A 296 -0.51 3.74 2.53
CA THR A 296 0.17 3.08 1.41
C THR A 296 1.67 3.37 1.43
N LYS A 297 2.10 4.61 1.64
CA LYS A 297 3.53 4.96 1.73
C LYS A 297 4.24 4.21 2.85
N GLN A 298 3.60 4.07 4.01
CA GLN A 298 4.17 3.36 5.16
C GLN A 298 4.33 1.88 4.85
N ILE A 299 3.28 1.26 4.30
CA ILE A 299 3.29 -0.16 3.91
C ILE A 299 4.41 -0.38 2.89
N ILE A 300 4.46 0.42 1.83
CA ILE A 300 5.50 0.33 0.80
C ILE A 300 6.89 0.54 1.40
N ALA A 301 7.06 1.51 2.31
CA ALA A 301 8.31 1.75 3.01
C ALA A 301 8.72 0.62 3.99
N ASP A 302 7.81 -0.27 4.37
CA ASP A 302 8.15 -1.47 5.14
C ASP A 302 8.50 -2.64 4.24
N ILE A 303 7.74 -2.86 3.16
CA ILE A 303 7.80 -4.11 2.39
C ILE A 303 8.69 -4.04 1.15
N ALA A 304 8.88 -2.86 0.56
CA ALA A 304 9.50 -2.76 -0.76
C ALA A 304 10.26 -1.44 -0.97
N ARG A 305 11.01 -1.37 -2.07
CA ARG A 305 11.67 -0.13 -2.53
C ARG A 305 11.47 0.01 -4.03
N PRO A 306 10.28 0.37 -4.52
CA PRO A 306 9.98 0.37 -5.96
C PRO A 306 10.93 1.27 -6.77
N ALA A 307 11.13 0.97 -8.05
CA ALA A 307 11.98 1.78 -8.91
C ALA A 307 11.40 3.19 -9.10
N ILE A 308 10.07 3.29 -9.17
CA ILE A 308 9.34 4.54 -9.30
C ILE A 308 8.16 4.51 -8.32
N VAL A 309 7.96 5.58 -7.56
CA VAL A 309 6.72 5.80 -6.79
C VAL A 309 6.10 7.15 -7.15
N ILE A 310 4.79 7.18 -7.34
CA ILE A 310 4.01 8.37 -7.71
C ILE A 310 3.01 8.62 -6.59
N TRP A 311 3.26 9.65 -5.79
CA TRP A 311 2.53 9.94 -4.56
C TRP A 311 2.21 11.41 -4.41
N VAL A 312 1.16 11.73 -3.64
CA VAL A 312 0.85 13.11 -3.24
C VAL A 312 1.91 13.61 -2.25
N ARG A 313 2.51 14.77 -2.54
CA ARG A 313 3.37 15.49 -1.59
C ARG A 313 2.55 15.93 -0.39
N HIS A 314 2.97 15.54 0.80
CA HIS A 314 2.29 15.93 2.01
C HIS A 314 2.50 17.42 2.32
N GLN A 315 1.44 18.10 2.76
CA GLN A 315 1.49 19.43 3.36
C GLN A 315 0.54 19.44 4.57
N GLY A 316 0.97 18.84 5.68
CA GLY A 316 0.32 19.00 6.98
C GLY A 316 -0.55 17.83 7.48
N ASP A 317 -0.58 17.79 8.80
CA ASP A 317 -1.04 16.77 9.73
C ASP A 317 -2.55 16.49 9.53
N GLY A 318 -2.91 15.33 8.98
CA GLY A 318 -4.31 14.96 8.79
C GLY A 318 -4.64 13.96 7.67
N LEU A 319 -3.66 13.53 6.87
CA LEU A 319 -3.83 12.43 5.92
C LEU A 319 -3.37 11.11 6.54
N LEU A 320 -4.15 10.04 6.33
CA LEU A 320 -3.82 8.66 6.75
C LEU A 320 -2.50 8.15 6.12
N ASP A 321 -2.06 8.79 5.02
CA ASP A 321 -0.85 8.46 4.27
C ASP A 321 0.21 9.59 4.31
N TYR A 322 0.64 9.94 5.52
CA TYR A 322 1.64 10.99 5.78
C TYR A 322 3.10 10.49 5.62
N ASP A 323 4.02 11.44 5.44
CA ASP A 323 5.45 11.16 5.28
C ASP A 323 6.12 10.97 6.65
N SER A 324 5.99 9.77 7.24
CA SER A 324 6.69 9.43 8.50
C SER A 324 8.22 9.46 8.35
N SER A 325 8.94 9.44 9.47
CA SER A 325 10.40 9.27 9.51
C SER A 325 10.91 8.13 8.62
N ARG A 326 10.16 7.02 8.55
CA ARG A 326 10.51 5.86 7.72
C ARG A 326 10.35 6.13 6.23
N VAL A 327 9.22 6.72 5.83
CA VAL A 327 8.99 7.14 4.44
C VAL A 327 10.05 8.17 4.05
N MET A 328 10.31 9.16 4.90
CA MET A 328 11.34 10.17 4.68
C MET A 328 12.75 9.56 4.57
N ASN A 329 13.06 8.55 5.37
CA ASN A 329 14.32 7.80 5.26
C ASN A 329 14.42 7.07 3.93
N MET A 330 13.36 6.37 3.50
CA MET A 330 13.30 5.75 2.17
C MET A 330 13.48 6.78 1.05
N MET A 331 12.83 7.95 1.14
CA MET A 331 12.88 8.99 0.11
C MET A 331 14.28 9.61 -0.08
N LYS A 332 15.21 9.46 0.88
CA LYS A 332 16.61 9.89 0.69
C LYS A 332 17.29 9.20 -0.50
N ASP A 333 16.85 7.99 -0.82
CA ASP A 333 17.35 7.20 -1.94
C ASP A 333 16.62 7.48 -3.25
N TYR A 334 15.76 8.50 -3.31
CA TYR A 334 14.99 8.86 -4.50
C TYR A 334 15.31 10.29 -4.96
N ASP A 335 15.22 10.51 -6.27
CA ASP A 335 15.16 11.83 -6.87
C ASP A 335 13.69 12.18 -7.13
N MET A 336 13.30 13.41 -6.80
CA MET A 336 11.93 13.90 -6.92
C MET A 336 11.76 14.75 -8.18
N TYR A 337 10.68 14.52 -8.89
CA TYR A 337 10.26 15.28 -10.07
C TYR A 337 8.80 15.67 -9.95
N GLU A 338 8.46 16.90 -10.36
CA GLU A 338 7.07 17.31 -10.45
C GLU A 338 6.37 16.49 -11.54
N LEU A 339 5.18 15.98 -11.25
CA LEU A 339 4.34 15.34 -12.26
C LEU A 339 3.80 16.40 -13.23
N GLY A 340 3.33 17.53 -12.68
CA GLY A 340 2.77 18.68 -13.39
C GLY A 340 1.51 19.20 -12.69
N ASP A 341 0.95 20.30 -13.20
CA ASP A 341 -0.13 21.05 -12.52
C ASP A 341 -1.55 20.60 -12.89
N ALA A 342 -1.70 19.39 -13.42
CA ALA A 342 -3.02 18.89 -13.79
C ALA A 342 -3.84 18.64 -12.50
N PRO A 343 -5.00 19.31 -12.31
CA PRO A 343 -5.73 19.33 -11.04
C PRO A 343 -6.22 17.95 -10.58
N GLN A 344 -6.32 17.00 -11.51
CA GLN A 344 -6.72 15.61 -11.26
C GLN A 344 -5.69 14.86 -10.41
N PHE A 345 -4.41 15.24 -10.44
CA PHE A 345 -3.35 14.57 -9.67
C PHE A 345 -3.00 15.26 -8.36
N ARG A 346 -3.78 16.28 -7.93
CA ARG A 346 -3.47 17.07 -6.73
C ARG A 346 -2.03 17.59 -6.80
N LYS A 347 -1.24 17.48 -5.72
CA LYS A 347 0.19 17.77 -5.66
C LYS A 347 1.03 16.49 -5.80
N ALA A 348 0.63 15.57 -6.67
CA ALA A 348 1.40 14.35 -6.90
C ALA A 348 2.74 14.64 -7.57
N VAL A 349 3.73 13.86 -7.16
CA VAL A 349 5.12 13.94 -7.62
C VAL A 349 5.61 12.55 -7.99
N ILE A 350 6.60 12.50 -8.87
CA ILE A 350 7.25 11.26 -9.30
C ILE A 350 8.58 11.18 -8.55
N TYR A 351 8.75 10.12 -7.75
CA TYR A 351 10.02 9.76 -7.14
C TYR A 351 10.64 8.62 -7.92
N ILE A 352 11.88 8.79 -8.38
CA ILE A 352 12.65 7.75 -9.07
C ILE A 352 13.81 7.35 -8.17
N ARG A 353 13.94 6.06 -7.89
CA ARG A 353 15.00 5.55 -7.03
C ARG A 353 16.36 5.85 -7.67
N LYS A 354 17.32 6.32 -6.88
CA LYS A 354 18.69 6.54 -7.34
C LYS A 354 19.30 5.20 -7.73
N PRO A 355 20.06 5.13 -8.84
CA PRO A 355 20.78 3.93 -9.17
C PRO A 355 21.78 3.62 -8.04
N VAL A 356 21.78 2.38 -7.56
CA VAL A 356 22.77 1.96 -6.57
C VAL A 356 24.15 2.12 -7.21
N LEU A 357 25.03 2.92 -6.61
CA LEU A 357 26.41 3.16 -7.07
C LEU A 357 27.31 1.90 -7.11
N ARG A 358 26.73 0.69 -7.01
CA ARG A 358 27.39 -0.61 -7.13
C ARG A 358 27.60 -1.01 -8.60
N ALA A 359 28.24 -0.16 -9.39
CA ALA A 359 28.77 -0.55 -10.71
C ALA A 359 29.86 0.39 -11.21
N ARG A 360 29.71 1.71 -11.01
CA ARG A 360 30.70 2.69 -11.49
C ARG A 360 32.03 2.65 -10.73
N VAL A 361 32.03 2.22 -9.46
CA VAL A 361 33.28 2.03 -8.69
C VAL A 361 33.98 0.73 -9.10
N ALA A 362 33.25 -0.34 -9.40
CA ALA A 362 33.87 -1.59 -9.85
C ALA A 362 34.46 -1.45 -11.26
N GLU A 363 33.77 -0.76 -12.18
CA GLU A 363 34.29 -0.49 -13.52
C GLU A 363 35.43 0.53 -13.54
N SER A 364 35.38 1.59 -12.71
CA SER A 364 36.50 2.54 -12.63
C SER A 364 37.74 1.93 -11.96
N VAL A 365 37.57 1.06 -10.95
CA VAL A 365 38.68 0.35 -10.30
C VAL A 365 39.25 -0.73 -11.23
N LEU A 366 38.42 -1.48 -11.99
CA LEU A 366 38.92 -2.42 -12.99
C LEU A 366 39.61 -1.73 -14.18
N ALA A 367 39.08 -0.59 -14.66
CA ALA A 367 39.68 0.19 -15.73
C ALA A 367 41.02 0.81 -15.30
N THR A 368 41.10 1.28 -14.05
CA THR A 368 42.35 1.83 -13.48
C THR A 368 43.40 0.73 -13.28
N ARG A 369 43.00 -0.46 -12.82
CA ARG A 369 43.92 -1.62 -12.70
C ARG A 369 44.39 -2.14 -14.05
N LYS A 370 43.53 -2.24 -15.07
CA LYS A 370 43.93 -2.63 -16.44
C LYS A 370 44.90 -1.62 -17.07
N SER A 371 44.68 -0.32 -16.86
CA SER A 371 45.56 0.75 -17.35
C SER A 371 46.95 0.72 -16.67
N ALA A 372 47.00 0.45 -15.36
CA ALA A 372 48.27 0.31 -14.64
C ALA A 372 49.08 -0.92 -15.08
N ILE A 373 48.41 -2.05 -15.34
CA ILE A 373 49.05 -3.29 -15.82
C ILE A 373 49.61 -3.12 -17.23
N LEU A 374 48.87 -2.47 -18.15
CA LEU A 374 49.38 -2.18 -19.50
C LEU A 374 50.57 -1.20 -19.49
N LYS A 375 50.55 -0.19 -18.62
CA LYS A 375 51.64 0.79 -18.51
C LYS A 375 52.90 0.19 -17.87
N GLY A 376 52.76 -0.78 -16.96
CA GLY A 376 53.88 -1.52 -16.35
C GLY A 376 54.55 -2.53 -17.29
N LEU A 377 53.82 -3.10 -18.25
CA LEU A 377 54.34 -4.08 -19.22
C LEU A 377 55.11 -3.45 -20.40
N THR A 378 55.12 -2.12 -20.53
CA THR A 378 55.75 -1.43 -21.68
C THR A 378 57.19 -0.95 -21.38
N ILE A 379 57.73 -1.20 -20.18
CA ILE A 379 59.08 -0.77 -19.79
C ILE A 379 59.95 -1.96 -19.41
N ASN A 380 60.44 -2.66 -20.43
CA ASN A 380 61.84 -3.13 -20.55
C ASN A 380 61.90 -4.20 -21.64
N LEU A 381 62.49 -3.83 -22.77
CA LEU A 381 63.36 -4.68 -23.60
C LEU A 381 63.82 -3.82 -24.80
N LYS A 382 64.70 -2.86 -24.52
CA LYS A 382 65.63 -2.30 -25.53
C LYS A 382 67.05 -2.37 -24.98
N HIS A 383 67.71 -3.44 -25.42
CA HIS A 383 69.14 -3.65 -25.69
C HIS A 383 70.21 -2.83 -24.97
N THR A 384 71.24 -3.54 -24.50
CA THR A 384 72.62 -3.16 -24.84
C THR A 384 73.48 -4.42 -25.11
N PRO A 385 74.26 -4.47 -26.22
CA PRO A 385 75.11 -5.58 -26.57
C PRO A 385 76.50 -5.47 -25.91
N ILE A 386 77.12 -6.62 -25.61
CA ILE A 386 78.51 -6.70 -25.15
C ILE A 386 79.40 -7.13 -26.33
N ARG A 387 80.36 -6.26 -26.67
CA ARG A 387 81.64 -6.49 -27.36
C ARG A 387 82.64 -5.67 -26.53
N THR A 388 83.81 -6.12 -26.12
CA THR A 388 84.80 -7.10 -26.60
C THR A 388 85.56 -7.65 -25.39
#